data_AF-A0A354F249-F1
#
_entry.id   AF-A0A354F249-F1
#
_cell.length_a   1.000
_cell.length_b   1.000
_cell.length_c   1.000
_cell.angle_alpha   90.00
_cell.angle_beta   90.00
_cell.angle_gamma   90.00
#
_symmetry.space_group_name_H-M   'P 1'
#
loop_
_entity.id
_entity.type
_entity.pdbx_description
1 polymer ?
#
loop_
_entity_poly.entity_id
_entity_poly.type
_entity_poly.pdbx_seq_one_letter_code
_entity_poly.pdbx_strand_id
1 'polypeptide(L)'
;MASKLTRISVDRPKLIIAAIIVLTIFFLVQFPKIVTDTDPKNMLPATSPVRVYNDEMESLFALHKDMIALGIVNDKGIFNQDTLTRIASFSEEIKKI
;
A
#
# COMPACT_ATOMS: atom_id res chain seq x y z
N MET A 1 28.72 13.83 -35.63
CA MET A 1 27.88 12.77 -35.01
C MET A 1 26.41 13.17 -34.97
N ALA A 2 26.08 14.37 -34.47
CA ALA A 2 24.71 14.92 -34.47
C ALA A 2 24.03 14.88 -35.85
N SER A 3 24.73 15.29 -36.93
CA SER A 3 24.15 15.31 -38.29
C SER A 3 23.72 13.95 -38.85
N LYS A 4 24.36 12.85 -38.44
CA LYS A 4 23.98 11.49 -38.90
C LYS A 4 22.70 11.01 -38.22
N LEU A 5 22.54 11.28 -36.92
CA LEU A 5 21.34 10.91 -36.16
C LEU A 5 20.12 11.70 -36.64
N THR A 6 20.28 13.00 -36.88
CA THR A 6 19.23 13.83 -37.44
C THR A 6 18.82 13.35 -38.84
N ARG A 7 19.79 13.00 -39.71
CA ARG A 7 19.50 12.51 -41.06
C ARG A 7 18.72 11.20 -41.04
N ILE A 8 19.11 10.22 -40.21
CA ILE A 8 18.38 8.95 -40.06
C ILE A 8 16.95 9.19 -39.54
N SER A 9 16.77 10.15 -38.64
CA SER A 9 15.47 10.48 -38.06
C SER A 9 14.51 11.09 -39.09
N VAL A 10 15.04 11.90 -40.02
CA VAL A 10 14.28 12.55 -41.08
C VAL A 10 14.06 11.63 -42.29
N ASP A 11 15.03 10.78 -42.62
CA ASP A 11 14.96 9.87 -43.77
C ASP A 11 13.98 8.71 -43.53
N ARG A 12 13.81 8.28 -42.26
CA ARG A 12 12.94 7.14 -41.90
C ARG A 12 12.03 7.41 -40.70
N PRO A 13 11.13 8.41 -40.78
CA PRO A 13 10.34 8.86 -39.64
C PRO A 13 9.40 7.78 -39.10
N LYS A 14 8.78 6.97 -39.98
CA LYS A 14 7.86 5.90 -39.57
C LYS A 14 8.54 4.83 -38.71
N LEU A 15 9.79 4.48 -39.02
CA LEU A 15 10.55 3.49 -38.24
C LEU A 15 10.93 4.03 -36.87
N ILE A 16 11.33 5.30 -36.78
CA ILE A 16 11.66 5.93 -35.50
C ILE A 16 10.41 6.05 -34.62
N ILE A 17 9.29 6.48 -35.19
CA ILE A 17 8.01 6.54 -34.47
C ILE A 17 7.60 5.16 -33.98
N ALA A 18 7.67 4.14 -34.83
CA ALA A 18 7.36 2.76 -34.43
C ALA A 18 8.30 2.26 -33.31
N ALA A 19 9.60 2.55 -33.39
CA ALA A 19 10.56 2.18 -32.37
C ALA A 19 10.26 2.85 -31.02
N ILE A 20 9.91 4.15 -31.03
CA ILE A 20 9.51 4.87 -29.82
C ILE A 20 8.23 4.29 -29.25
N ILE A 21 7.21 4.01 -30.07
CA ILE A 21 5.95 3.40 -29.62
C ILE A 21 6.21 2.05 -28.95
N VAL A 22 7.03 1.19 -29.58
CA VAL A 22 7.40 -0.11 -29.00
C VAL A 22 8.13 0.07 -27.67
N LEU A 23 9.06 1.02 -27.59
CA LEU A 23 9.76 1.33 -26.35
C LEU A 23 8.80 1.83 -25.25
N THR A 24 7.86 2.70 -25.59
CA THR A 24 6.84 3.19 -24.66
C THR A 24 5.94 2.06 -24.17
N ILE A 25 5.44 1.20 -25.08
CA ILE A 25 4.62 0.04 -24.70
C ILE A 25 5.41 -0.92 -23.82
N PHE A 26 6.69 -1.15 -24.13
CA PHE A 26 7.56 -2.01 -23.33
C PHE A 26 7.62 -1.55 -21.86
N PHE A 27 7.78 -0.25 -21.60
CA PHE A 27 7.73 0.29 -20.25
C PHE A 27 6.32 0.27 -19.64
N LEU A 28 5.28 0.51 -20.45
CA LEU A 28 3.89 0.47 -19.99
C LEU A 28 3.52 -0.93 -19.47
N VAL A 29 3.99 -2.00 -20.12
CA VAL A 29 3.75 -3.39 -19.67
C VAL A 29 4.40 -3.68 -18.31
N GLN A 30 5.36 -2.86 -17.84
CA GLN A 30 5.94 -3.01 -16.50
C GLN A 30 5.10 -2.35 -15.40
N PHE A 31 4.09 -1.52 -15.72
CA PHE A 31 3.26 -0.82 -14.72
C PHE A 31 2.59 -1.75 -13.69
N PRO A 32 2.08 -2.94 -14.04
CA PRO A 32 1.51 -3.86 -13.05
C PRO A 32 2.50 -4.32 -11.96
N LYS A 33 3.80 -4.10 -12.13
CA LYS A 33 4.84 -4.42 -11.14
C LYS A 33 5.07 -3.30 -10.12
N ILE A 34 4.38 -2.17 -10.25
CA ILE A 34 4.50 -1.05 -9.30
C ILE A 34 3.99 -1.51 -7.93
N VAL A 35 4.84 -1.40 -6.92
CA VAL A 35 4.47 -1.62 -5.52
C VAL A 35 4.23 -0.27 -4.88
N THR A 36 3.02 -0.05 -4.37
CA THR A 36 2.67 1.18 -3.65
C THR A 36 2.80 0.93 -2.16
N ASP A 37 3.69 1.68 -1.51
CA ASP A 37 3.78 1.73 -0.06
C ASP A 37 2.88 2.86 0.46
N THR A 38 1.85 2.49 1.21
CA THR A 38 0.89 3.43 1.79
C THR A 38 1.09 3.61 3.30
N ASP A 39 2.14 3.00 3.88
CA ASP A 39 2.43 3.17 5.29
C ASP A 39 3.04 4.58 5.51
N PRO A 40 2.36 5.48 6.24
CA PRO A 40 2.86 6.83 6.47
C PRO A 40 4.22 6.84 7.19
N LYS A 41 4.57 5.77 7.93
CA LYS A 41 5.87 5.62 8.60
C LYS A 41 7.03 5.54 7.61
N ASN A 42 6.78 5.00 6.41
CA ASN A 42 7.77 4.90 5.34
C ASN A 42 7.94 6.19 4.53
N MET A 43 7.11 7.21 4.78
CA MET A 43 7.33 8.56 4.26
C MET A 43 8.51 9.26 4.97
N LEU A 44 8.96 8.72 6.12
CA LEU A 44 10.15 9.15 6.84
C LEU A 44 11.35 8.23 6.53
N PRO A 45 12.59 8.78 6.47
CA PRO A 45 13.78 7.96 6.38
C PRO A 45 13.84 6.90 7.47
N ALA A 46 14.31 5.70 7.13
CA ALA A 46 14.45 4.60 8.10
C ALA A 46 15.35 4.96 9.30
N THR A 47 16.28 5.89 9.12
CA THR A 47 17.20 6.38 10.15
C THR A 47 16.64 7.55 10.98
N SER A 48 15.40 7.97 10.73
CA SER A 48 14.77 9.05 11.50
C SER A 48 14.67 8.66 12.98
N PRO A 49 15.17 9.47 13.93
CA PRO A 49 15.09 9.17 15.36
C PRO A 49 13.66 8.92 15.85
N VAL A 50 12.70 9.65 15.27
CA VAL A 50 11.27 9.50 15.60
C VAL A 50 10.73 8.14 15.15
N ARG A 51 11.18 7.66 13.99
CA ARG A 51 10.75 6.36 13.45
C ARG A 51 11.32 5.20 14.27
N VAL A 52 12.62 5.26 14.58
CA VAL A 52 13.31 4.25 15.41
C VAL A 52 12.68 4.17 16.79
N TYR A 53 12.47 5.31 17.45
CA TYR A 53 11.81 5.34 18.75
C TYR A 53 10.38 4.79 18.70
N ASN A 54 9.61 5.09 17.64
CA ASN A 54 8.27 4.56 17.48
C ASN A 54 8.27 3.03 17.23
N ASP A 55 9.24 2.51 16.47
CA ASP A 55 9.46 1.05 16.32
C ASP A 55 9.78 0.39 17.68
N GLU A 56 10.61 1.02 18.51
CA GLU A 56 10.92 0.54 19.87
C GLU A 56 9.68 0.51 20.78
N MET A 57 8.88 1.58 20.76
CA MET A 57 7.65 1.65 21.56
C MET A 57 6.60 0.63 21.10
N GLU A 58 6.44 0.44 19.78
CA GLU A 58 5.54 -0.59 19.24
C GLU A 58 5.91 -1.99 19.73
N SER A 59 7.22 -2.30 19.75
CA SER A 59 7.74 -3.57 20.25
C SER A 59 7.53 -3.74 21.77
N LEU A 60 7.82 -2.70 22.55
CA LEU A 60 7.72 -2.76 24.01
C LEU A 60 6.29 -2.90 24.52
N PHE A 61 5.33 -2.24 23.87
CA PHE A 61 3.93 -2.24 24.28
C PHE A 61 3.06 -3.23 23.51
N ALA A 62 3.64 -4.05 22.64
CA ALA A 62 2.92 -4.94 21.73
C ALA A 62 1.79 -4.19 21.00
N LEU A 63 2.07 -2.96 20.55
CA LEU A 63 1.10 -2.18 19.78
C LEU A 63 0.98 -2.84 18.41
N HIS A 64 0.00 -3.73 18.29
CA HIS A 64 -0.32 -4.35 17.03
C HIS A 64 -0.81 -3.26 16.07
N LYS A 65 -0.26 -3.25 14.85
CA LYS A 65 -0.76 -2.38 13.77
C LYS A 65 -2.26 -2.60 13.51
N ASP A 66 -2.75 -3.79 13.84
CA ASP A 66 -4.11 -4.24 13.56
C ASP A 66 -5.03 -4.04 14.77
N MET A 67 -5.23 -2.78 15.18
CA MET A 67 -6.28 -2.44 16.14
C MET A 67 -7.62 -2.34 15.40
N ILE A 68 -8.56 -3.23 15.71
CA ILE A 68 -9.93 -3.18 15.17
C ILE A 68 -10.83 -2.46 16.19
N ALA A 69 -11.33 -1.29 15.83
CA ALA A 69 -12.36 -0.60 16.60
C ALA A 69 -13.76 -1.06 16.17
N LEU A 70 -14.49 -1.73 17.07
CA LEU A 70 -15.86 -2.21 16.80
C LEU A 70 -16.89 -1.36 17.56
N GLY A 71 -17.81 -0.74 16.83
CA GLY A 71 -18.99 -0.09 17.39
C GLY A 71 -20.17 -1.07 17.42
N ILE A 72 -20.77 -1.26 18.60
CA ILE A 72 -21.96 -2.12 18.77
C ILE A 72 -23.13 -1.23 19.17
N VAL A 73 -24.22 -1.30 18.40
CA VAL A 73 -25.43 -0.50 18.61
C VAL A 73 -26.62 -1.44 18.86
N ASN A 74 -27.39 -1.16 19.91
CA ASN A 74 -28.64 -1.84 20.21
C ASN A 74 -29.63 -0.84 20.83
N ASP A 75 -30.80 -0.68 20.22
CA ASP A 75 -31.84 0.27 20.65
C ASP A 75 -32.35 0.01 22.07
N LYS A 76 -32.25 -1.24 22.55
CA LYS A 76 -32.64 -1.64 23.92
C LYS A 76 -31.47 -1.56 24.91
N GLY A 77 -30.33 -1.00 24.51
CA GLY A 77 -29.08 -1.00 25.25
C GLY A 77 -28.28 -2.29 25.05
N ILE A 78 -26.98 -2.25 25.37
CA ILE A 78 -26.05 -3.37 25.12
C ILE A 78 -25.94 -4.36 26.27
N PHE A 79 -26.36 -3.97 27.48
CA PHE A 79 -26.29 -4.80 28.68
C PHE A 79 -27.47 -5.78 28.78
N ASN A 80 -27.70 -6.54 27.72
CA ASN A 80 -28.66 -7.64 27.68
C ASN A 80 -27.95 -8.94 27.27
N GLN A 81 -28.54 -10.07 27.67
CA GLN A 81 -27.96 -11.39 27.47
C GLN A 81 -27.66 -11.67 25.99
N ASP A 82 -28.61 -11.39 25.09
CA ASP A 82 -28.45 -11.66 23.66
C ASP A 82 -27.25 -10.93 23.05
N THR A 83 -27.10 -9.65 23.40
CA THR A 83 -26.02 -8.80 22.87
C THR A 83 -24.66 -9.23 23.42
N LEU A 84 -24.58 -9.47 24.74
CA LEU A 84 -23.35 -9.90 25.39
C LEU A 84 -22.90 -11.28 24.89
N THR A 85 -23.83 -12.21 24.68
CA THR A 85 -23.50 -13.53 24.11
C THR A 85 -22.92 -13.39 22.70
N ARG A 86 -23.51 -12.54 21.84
CA ARG A 86 -22.97 -12.28 20.49
C ARG A 86 -21.58 -11.67 20.52
N ILE A 87 -21.34 -10.69 21.39
CA ILE A 87 -20.02 -10.07 21.56
C ILE A 87 -18.99 -11.12 21.99
N ALA A 88 -19.34 -11.97 22.97
CA ALA A 88 -18.45 -13.02 23.45
C ALA A 88 -18.13 -14.05 22.34
N SER A 89 -19.15 -14.54 21.62
CA SER A 89 -18.95 -15.48 20.51
C SER A 89 -18.07 -14.90 19.40
N PHE A 90 -18.33 -13.64 19.02
CA PHE A 90 -17.54 -12.95 18.00
C PHE A 90 -16.09 -12.73 18.44
N SER A 91 -15.86 -12.35 19.70
CA SER A 91 -14.52 -12.20 20.27
C SER A 91 -13.74 -13.52 20.24
N GLU A 92 -14.39 -14.64 20.56
CA GLU A 92 -13.77 -15.97 20.49
C GLU A 92 -13.50 -16.45 19.06
N GLU A 93 -14.30 -16.02 18.10
CA GLU A 93 -14.07 -16.33 16.69
C GLU A 93 -12.88 -15.55 16.12
N ILE A 94 -12.76 -14.26 16.45
CA ILE A 94 -11.62 -13.43 16.05
C ILE A 94 -10.30 -14.00 16.58
N LYS A 95 -10.26 -14.49 17.84
CA LYS A 95 -9.03 -15.05 18.43
C LYS A 95 -8.48 -16.28 17.70
N LYS A 96 -9.29 -16.94 16.86
CA LYS A 96 -8.89 -18.15 16.12
C LYS A 96 -8.29 -17.84 14.74
N ILE A 97 -8.43 -16.60 14.29
CA ILE A 97 -7.83 -16.09 13.05
C ILE A 97 -6.42 -15.61 13.36
#